data_AF-A0A7V6YZ17-F1
#
_entry.id   AF-A0A7V6YZ17-F1
#
_cell.length_a   1.000
_cell.length_b   1.000
_cell.length_c   1.000
_cell.angle_alpha   90.00
_cell.angle_beta   90.00
_cell.angle_gamma   90.00
#
_symmetry.space_group_name_H-M   'P 1'
#
loop_
_entity.id
_entity.type
_entity.pdbx_description
1 polymer ?
#
loop_
_entity_poly.entity_id
_entity_poly.type
_entity_poly.pdbx_seq_one_letter_code
_entity_poly.pdbx_strand_id
1 'polypeptide(L)'
;MKNKTPEICATTRNIVRATRVLLAGLFVAGSIASAQAGSGSVLPPEARPHGYSLDDMASAVALFSISGNDEALLPDTPFQIIYNRPDNTFTVKPGTFLYLKFFFINDAEPAIGNFPTDKSGVADYVFGRDQLGGHDFEVEIDGEITSLDSPGYVGGPVPTPNSPDGSENLLQVGAFVSPLKKGTHTIAIRAVFDGEAFVDAVGGPFAAEIVYTVIVE
;
A
#
# COMPACT_ATOMS: atom_id res chain seq x y z
N MET A 1 -28.11 81.67 -27.85
CA MET A 1 -28.46 81.01 -29.13
C MET A 1 -29.30 79.79 -28.77
N LYS A 2 -30.64 79.91 -28.81
CA LYS A 2 -31.54 79.42 -29.88
C LYS A 2 -31.41 77.91 -30.08
N ASN A 3 -32.31 77.10 -29.51
CA ASN A 3 -33.46 76.43 -30.17
C ASN A 3 -33.25 74.90 -29.98
N LYS A 4 -34.20 73.97 -29.80
CA LYS A 4 -35.66 73.87 -29.94
C LYS A 4 -36.06 72.54 -29.23
N THR A 5 -37.15 72.51 -28.48
CA THR A 5 -38.04 71.32 -28.31
C THR A 5 -39.06 71.34 -29.48
N PRO A 6 -39.96 70.34 -29.73
CA PRO A 6 -40.14 68.96 -29.25
C PRO A 6 -40.44 67.94 -30.40
N GLU A 7 -40.70 66.66 -30.08
CA GLU A 7 -41.87 65.91 -30.62
C GLU A 7 -42.03 64.53 -29.96
N ILE A 8 -43.29 64.21 -29.65
CA ILE A 8 -43.79 62.98 -29.03
C ILE A 8 -44.17 62.01 -30.15
N CYS A 9 -43.86 60.72 -30.01
CA CYS A 9 -44.62 59.67 -30.68
C CYS A 9 -44.78 58.46 -29.76
N ALA A 10 -46.00 58.27 -29.26
CA ALA A 10 -46.43 57.05 -28.60
C ALA A 10 -46.74 55.99 -29.67
N THR A 11 -46.29 54.75 -29.46
CA THR A 11 -46.86 53.60 -30.16
C THR A 11 -46.91 52.40 -29.22
N THR A 12 -48.13 52.13 -28.78
CA THR A 12 -48.61 50.91 -28.14
C THR A 12 -48.42 49.71 -29.05
N ARG A 13 -47.87 48.60 -28.54
CA ARG A 13 -48.13 47.26 -29.12
C ARG A 13 -47.88 46.10 -28.14
N ASN A 14 -49.00 45.58 -27.67
CA ASN A 14 -49.40 44.16 -27.56
C ASN A 14 -48.47 43.14 -26.87
N ILE A 15 -48.97 42.75 -25.70
CA ILE A 15 -48.91 41.46 -25.02
C ILE A 15 -48.88 40.26 -25.98
N VAL A 16 -47.86 39.40 -25.84
CA VAL A 16 -47.98 37.96 -26.11
C VAL A 16 -47.32 37.22 -24.94
N ARG A 17 -48.15 36.61 -24.09
CA ARG A 17 -47.72 35.68 -23.04
C ARG A 17 -47.30 34.38 -23.71
N ALA A 18 -46.00 34.07 -23.69
CA ALA A 18 -45.49 32.74 -24.02
C ALA A 18 -45.38 31.92 -22.73
N THR A 19 -46.44 31.17 -22.42
CA THR A 19 -46.43 30.15 -21.36
C THR A 19 -45.45 29.04 -21.74
N ARG A 20 -44.25 29.04 -21.14
CA ARG A 20 -43.33 27.91 -21.24
C ARG A 20 -43.74 26.85 -20.23
N VAL A 21 -44.30 25.75 -20.74
CA VAL A 21 -44.46 24.50 -19.99
C VAL A 21 -43.07 23.88 -19.87
N LEU A 22 -42.49 23.93 -18.67
CA LEU A 22 -41.23 23.27 -18.34
C LEU A 22 -41.56 21.83 -17.91
N LEU A 23 -41.38 20.87 -18.81
CA LEU A 23 -41.38 19.44 -18.47
C LEU A 23 -40.05 19.13 -17.75
N ALA A 24 -40.12 18.96 -16.43
CA ALA A 24 -39.00 18.44 -15.65
C ALA A 24 -38.96 16.91 -15.81
N GLY A 25 -38.19 16.43 -16.78
CA GLY A 25 -37.82 15.02 -16.89
C GLY A 25 -36.77 14.69 -15.83
N LEU A 26 -37.16 13.95 -14.80
CA LEU A 26 -36.27 13.42 -13.78
C LEU A 26 -35.44 12.27 -14.37
N PHE A 27 -34.31 12.60 -15.00
CA PHE A 27 -33.29 11.61 -15.35
C PHE A 27 -32.59 11.15 -14.08
N VAL A 28 -32.94 9.95 -13.59
CA VAL A 28 -32.13 9.23 -12.61
C VAL A 28 -30.88 8.75 -13.34
N ALA A 29 -29.88 9.61 -13.44
CA ALA A 29 -28.54 9.24 -13.87
C ALA A 29 -27.94 8.36 -12.77
N GLY A 30 -28.10 7.04 -12.90
CA GLY A 30 -27.33 6.10 -12.10
C GLY A 30 -25.85 6.30 -12.42
N SER A 31 -25.12 6.93 -11.51
CA SER A 31 -23.67 6.99 -11.56
C SER A 31 -23.16 5.56 -11.43
N ILE A 32 -22.89 4.91 -12.56
CA ILE A 32 -22.07 3.71 -12.57
C ILE A 32 -20.70 4.20 -12.10
N ALA A 33 -20.39 4.01 -10.82
CA ALA A 33 -19.06 4.24 -10.30
C ALA A 33 -18.12 3.32 -11.09
N SER A 34 -17.46 3.88 -12.10
CA SER A 34 -16.35 3.22 -12.75
C SER A 34 -15.36 2.93 -11.64
N ALA A 35 -15.19 1.64 -11.30
CA ALA A 35 -14.10 1.22 -10.44
C ALA A 35 -12.82 1.80 -11.07
N GLN A 36 -12.28 2.84 -10.44
CA GLN A 36 -11.07 3.48 -10.90
C GLN A 36 -10.00 2.40 -10.82
N ALA A 37 -9.56 1.92 -11.99
CA ALA A 37 -8.39 1.07 -12.06
C ALA A 37 -7.26 1.86 -11.42
N GLY A 38 -6.75 1.35 -10.29
CA GLY A 38 -5.69 2.02 -9.56
C GLY A 38 -4.44 2.12 -10.43
N SER A 39 -3.53 3.00 -10.03
CA SER A 39 -2.27 3.18 -10.76
C SER A 39 -1.36 1.96 -10.65
N GLY A 40 -1.60 1.07 -9.68
CA GLY A 40 -0.68 -0.01 -9.35
C GLY A 40 0.54 0.45 -8.54
N SER A 41 0.49 1.67 -8.00
CA SER A 41 1.62 2.25 -7.28
C SER A 41 1.67 1.78 -5.83
N VAL A 42 2.89 1.68 -5.29
CA VAL A 42 3.15 1.58 -3.86
C VAL A 42 2.58 2.82 -3.17
N LEU A 43 1.86 2.61 -2.07
CA LEU A 43 1.29 3.68 -1.27
C LEU A 43 2.31 4.21 -0.26
N PRO A 44 2.26 5.50 0.11
CA PRO A 44 3.12 6.04 1.15
C PRO A 44 2.87 5.32 2.49
N PRO A 45 3.87 5.26 3.39
CA PRO A 45 3.82 4.43 4.60
C PRO A 45 2.71 4.81 5.57
N GLU A 46 2.25 6.06 5.57
CA GLU A 46 1.13 6.56 6.38
C GLU A 46 -0.26 6.25 5.79
N ALA A 47 -0.32 5.69 4.57
CA ALA A 47 -1.58 5.31 3.95
C ALA A 47 -2.30 4.24 4.78
N ARG A 48 -3.63 4.33 4.81
CA ARG A 48 -4.49 3.38 5.55
C ARG A 48 -5.56 2.76 4.65
N PRO A 49 -5.19 2.01 3.60
CA PRO A 49 -6.18 1.36 2.74
C PRO A 49 -7.07 0.45 3.58
N HIS A 50 -8.38 0.52 3.35
CA HIS A 50 -9.38 -0.20 4.16
C HIS A 50 -9.26 0.01 5.69
N GLY A 51 -8.60 1.08 6.14
CA GLY A 51 -8.37 1.38 7.55
C GLY A 51 -7.13 0.73 8.17
N TYR A 52 -6.39 -0.11 7.45
CA TYR A 52 -5.22 -0.82 7.97
C TYR A 52 -3.95 0.03 7.84
N SER A 53 -3.20 0.16 8.92
CA SER A 53 -1.81 0.62 8.91
C SER A 53 -0.84 -0.54 8.64
N LEU A 54 0.44 -0.23 8.47
CA LEU A 54 1.49 -1.25 8.39
C LEU A 54 1.70 -2.01 9.70
N ASP A 55 1.46 -1.39 10.86
CA ASP A 55 1.48 -2.09 12.16
C ASP A 55 0.31 -3.09 12.26
N ASP A 56 -0.88 -2.71 11.77
CA ASP A 56 -2.04 -3.60 11.74
C ASP A 56 -1.76 -4.83 10.86
N MET A 57 -1.15 -4.62 9.68
CA MET A 57 -0.77 -5.73 8.80
C MET A 57 0.39 -6.55 9.34
N ALA A 58 1.39 -5.94 9.97
CA ALA A 58 2.48 -6.66 10.64
C ALA A 58 1.91 -7.61 11.71
N SER A 59 0.98 -7.13 12.54
CA SER A 59 0.30 -7.95 13.54
C SER A 59 -0.52 -9.08 12.89
N ALA A 60 -1.28 -8.77 11.84
CA ALA A 60 -2.10 -9.76 11.15
C ALA A 60 -1.27 -10.90 10.53
N VAL A 61 -0.11 -10.60 9.93
CA VAL A 61 0.73 -11.59 9.25
C VAL A 61 1.80 -12.21 10.15
N ALA A 62 1.90 -11.84 11.42
CA ALA A 62 3.02 -12.22 12.28
C ALA A 62 3.19 -13.74 12.40
N LEU A 63 2.14 -14.47 12.77
CA LEU A 63 2.19 -15.93 12.88
C LEU A 63 2.37 -16.62 11.51
N PHE A 64 1.80 -16.05 10.44
CA PHE A 64 2.00 -16.52 9.07
C PHE A 64 3.46 -16.39 8.62
N SER A 65 4.15 -15.31 9.02
CA SER A 65 5.57 -15.12 8.75
C SER A 65 6.44 -16.10 9.51
N ILE A 66 6.23 -16.21 10.82
CA ILE A 66 7.06 -17.05 11.69
C ILE A 66 6.93 -18.53 11.36
N SER A 67 5.75 -18.97 10.91
CA SER A 67 5.51 -20.36 10.50
C SER A 67 6.15 -20.75 9.16
N GLY A 68 6.89 -19.85 8.52
CA GLY A 68 7.47 -20.10 7.21
C GLY A 68 6.43 -20.06 6.08
N ASN A 69 5.45 -19.15 6.18
CA ASN A 69 4.34 -19.00 5.23
C ASN A 69 3.34 -20.17 5.25
N ASP A 70 3.03 -20.74 6.42
CA ASP A 70 1.96 -21.74 6.54
C ASP A 70 0.61 -21.14 6.15
N GLU A 71 0.05 -21.56 5.02
CA GLU A 71 -1.20 -21.03 4.48
C GLU A 71 -2.41 -21.25 5.41
N ALA A 72 -2.35 -22.22 6.34
CA ALA A 72 -3.39 -22.39 7.37
C ALA A 72 -3.45 -21.21 8.35
N LEU A 73 -2.38 -20.41 8.44
CA LEU A 73 -2.27 -19.22 9.28
C LEU A 73 -2.37 -17.92 8.47
N LEU A 74 -2.69 -17.99 7.18
CA LEU A 74 -2.89 -16.79 6.36
C LEU A 74 -4.07 -15.97 6.92
N PRO A 75 -3.87 -14.68 7.27
CA PRO A 75 -4.92 -13.91 7.92
C PRO A 75 -6.02 -13.52 6.96
N ASP A 76 -7.26 -13.46 7.47
CA ASP A 76 -8.42 -12.93 6.74
C ASP A 76 -8.37 -11.39 6.75
N THR A 77 -7.82 -10.83 5.67
CA THR A 77 -7.68 -9.38 5.47
C THR A 77 -8.30 -8.99 4.12
N PRO A 78 -8.66 -7.72 3.89
CA PRO A 78 -9.19 -7.29 2.60
C PRO A 78 -8.12 -7.22 1.49
N PHE A 79 -6.88 -7.61 1.76
CA PHE A 79 -5.74 -7.54 0.84
C PHE A 79 -5.42 -8.91 0.26
N GLN A 80 -4.91 -8.92 -0.98
CA GLN A 80 -4.08 -10.03 -1.40
C GLN A 80 -2.69 -9.86 -0.78
N ILE A 81 -2.30 -10.78 0.08
CA ILE A 81 -0.94 -10.82 0.63
C ILE A 81 -0.02 -11.46 -0.40
N ILE A 82 1.03 -10.75 -0.80
CA ILE A 82 2.08 -11.23 -1.69
C ILE A 82 3.24 -11.72 -0.82
N TYR A 83 3.62 -12.99 -0.98
CA TYR A 83 4.65 -13.67 -0.20
C TYR A 83 5.39 -14.69 -1.07
N ASN A 84 6.58 -15.11 -0.64
CA ASN A 84 7.36 -16.13 -1.35
C ASN A 84 6.68 -17.51 -1.29
N ARG A 85 6.36 -18.07 -2.46
CA ARG A 85 5.76 -19.40 -2.64
C ARG A 85 6.29 -20.06 -3.92
N PRO A 86 6.12 -21.38 -4.14
CA PRO A 86 6.79 -22.10 -5.22
C PRO A 86 6.62 -21.54 -6.65
N ASP A 87 5.50 -20.89 -6.96
CA ASP A 87 5.21 -20.32 -8.29
C ASP A 87 5.29 -18.79 -8.36
N ASN A 88 5.39 -18.11 -7.21
CA ASN A 88 5.32 -16.65 -7.06
C ASN A 88 4.28 -15.95 -7.95
N THR A 89 3.17 -16.62 -8.27
CA THR A 89 2.17 -16.13 -9.23
C THR A 89 0.82 -16.00 -8.56
N PHE A 90 0.25 -14.80 -8.51
CA PHE A 90 -1.02 -14.53 -7.83
C PHE A 90 -2.10 -14.11 -8.84
N THR A 91 -3.30 -14.66 -8.73
CA THR A 91 -4.46 -14.21 -9.50
C THR A 91 -5.43 -13.46 -8.59
N VAL A 92 -5.78 -12.23 -8.95
CA VAL A 92 -6.62 -11.35 -8.16
C VAL A 92 -7.74 -10.73 -8.99
N LYS A 93 -8.80 -10.27 -8.31
CA LYS A 93 -9.88 -9.52 -8.95
C LYS A 93 -9.48 -8.06 -9.16
N PRO A 94 -10.02 -7.38 -10.18
CA PRO A 94 -9.87 -5.93 -10.32
C PRO A 94 -10.31 -5.21 -9.05
N GLY A 95 -9.57 -4.17 -8.65
CA GLY A 95 -9.87 -3.40 -7.43
C GLY A 95 -9.30 -4.01 -6.14
N THR A 96 -8.60 -5.14 -6.20
CA THR A 96 -7.93 -5.75 -5.03
C THR A 96 -6.68 -4.96 -4.68
N PHE A 97 -6.58 -4.47 -3.43
CA PHE A 97 -5.34 -3.93 -2.90
C PHE A 97 -4.37 -5.07 -2.56
N LEU A 98 -3.08 -4.83 -2.73
CA LEU A 98 -2.05 -5.80 -2.35
C LEU A 98 -1.35 -5.34 -1.07
N TYR A 99 -0.90 -6.31 -0.29
CA TYR A 99 0.09 -6.10 0.77
C TYR A 99 1.33 -6.92 0.44
N LEU A 100 2.44 -6.23 0.20
CA LEU A 100 3.73 -6.84 -0.10
C LEU A 100 4.43 -7.19 1.21
N LYS A 101 4.52 -8.48 1.51
CA LYS A 101 5.24 -8.99 2.68
C LYS A 101 6.68 -9.24 2.30
N PHE A 102 7.56 -8.30 2.61
CA PHE A 102 8.93 -8.36 2.11
C PHE A 102 9.87 -9.16 3.04
N PHE A 103 10.21 -8.58 4.17
CA PHE A 103 11.16 -9.14 5.12
C PHE A 103 10.58 -9.07 6.51
N PHE A 104 10.83 -10.08 7.33
CA PHE A 104 10.49 -10.03 8.74
C PHE A 104 11.67 -10.49 9.59
N ILE A 105 11.72 -10.00 10.82
CA ILE A 105 12.65 -10.45 11.84
C ILE A 105 11.93 -10.43 13.18
N ASN A 106 12.26 -11.37 14.05
CA ASN A 106 11.69 -11.48 15.39
C ASN A 106 12.79 -11.58 16.45
N ASP A 107 12.38 -11.61 17.71
CA ASP A 107 13.25 -11.66 18.89
C ASP A 107 13.46 -13.09 19.42
N ALA A 108 13.31 -14.12 18.57
CA ALA A 108 13.60 -15.50 18.96
C ALA A 108 15.10 -15.67 19.30
N GLU A 109 15.41 -16.38 20.37
CA GLU A 109 16.79 -16.55 20.85
C GLU A 109 17.61 -17.55 19.99
N PRO A 110 18.86 -17.23 19.61
CA PRO A 110 19.58 -15.99 19.89
C PRO A 110 19.11 -14.84 18.98
N ALA A 111 18.73 -13.71 19.57
CA ALA A 111 18.33 -12.53 18.82
C ALA A 111 19.53 -11.93 18.04
N ILE A 112 19.28 -11.42 16.83
CA ILE A 112 20.28 -10.71 16.04
C ILE A 112 20.31 -9.25 16.49
N GLY A 113 21.45 -8.77 16.99
CA GLY A 113 21.60 -7.38 17.45
C GLY A 113 20.75 -7.04 18.68
N ASN A 114 20.44 -5.75 18.84
CA ASN A 114 19.64 -5.23 19.93
C ASN A 114 18.19 -5.05 19.48
N PHE A 115 17.39 -6.12 19.53
CA PHE A 115 16.00 -6.06 19.09
C PHE A 115 15.22 -4.95 19.85
N PRO A 116 14.49 -4.08 19.15
CA PRO A 116 13.84 -2.93 19.77
C PRO A 116 12.59 -3.36 20.56
N THR A 117 12.39 -2.75 21.72
CA THR A 117 11.21 -2.99 22.58
C THR A 117 10.06 -2.04 22.29
N ASP A 118 10.29 -1.02 21.47
CA ASP A 118 9.27 -0.07 21.01
C ASP A 118 9.59 0.48 19.61
N LYS A 119 8.64 1.23 19.05
CA LYS A 119 8.71 1.77 17.68
C LYS A 119 9.90 2.69 17.44
N SER A 120 10.39 3.38 18.47
CA SER A 120 11.41 4.42 18.32
C SER A 120 12.78 3.86 17.95
N GLY A 121 13.08 2.63 18.37
CA GLY A 121 14.33 1.93 18.03
C GLY A 121 14.33 1.16 16.72
N VAL A 122 13.19 1.07 16.02
CA VAL A 122 13.05 0.23 14.81
C VAL A 122 13.92 0.71 13.66
N ALA A 123 13.99 2.02 13.44
CA ALA A 123 14.80 2.59 12.37
C ALA A 123 16.30 2.25 12.57
N ASP A 124 16.80 2.51 13.77
CA ASP A 124 18.20 2.25 14.13
C ASP A 124 18.50 0.75 14.05
N TYR A 125 17.56 -0.12 14.44
CA TYR A 125 17.72 -1.56 14.34
C TYR A 125 17.76 -2.07 12.89
N VAL A 126 16.79 -1.68 12.06
CA VAL A 126 16.67 -2.20 10.69
C VAL A 126 17.73 -1.62 9.76
N PHE A 127 18.00 -0.31 9.84
CA PHE A 127 18.87 0.38 8.88
C PHE A 127 20.26 0.71 9.45
N GLY A 128 20.47 0.59 10.76
CA GLY A 128 21.75 0.88 11.40
C GLY A 128 22.83 -0.13 11.03
N ARG A 129 24.02 0.36 10.68
CA ARG A 129 25.16 -0.45 10.25
C ARG A 129 25.70 -1.37 11.34
N ASP A 130 25.55 -1.01 12.62
CA ASP A 130 25.92 -1.85 13.76
C ASP A 130 24.86 -2.91 14.09
N GLN A 131 23.67 -2.81 13.47
CA GLN A 131 22.53 -3.72 13.66
C GLN A 131 22.31 -4.56 12.39
N LEU A 132 21.15 -4.48 11.74
CA LEU A 132 20.86 -5.27 10.54
C LEU A 132 21.51 -4.71 9.27
N GLY A 133 21.79 -3.40 9.23
CA GLY A 133 22.35 -2.72 8.06
C GLY A 133 21.50 -2.93 6.81
N GLY A 134 20.18 -2.91 6.95
CA GLY A 134 19.28 -2.98 5.84
C GLY A 134 19.39 -1.74 4.96
N HIS A 135 19.52 -1.91 3.66
CA HIS A 135 19.47 -0.83 2.67
C HIS A 135 19.09 -1.36 1.29
N ASP A 136 18.90 -0.45 0.33
CA ASP A 136 18.41 -0.74 -1.02
C ASP A 136 17.11 -1.54 -0.99
N PHE A 137 16.22 -1.22 -0.03
CA PHE A 137 14.89 -1.79 0.00
C PHE A 137 14.08 -1.17 -1.14
N GLU A 138 13.76 -1.96 -2.16
CA GLU A 138 13.07 -1.47 -3.35
C GLU A 138 11.92 -2.39 -3.72
N VAL A 139 10.84 -1.77 -4.21
CA VAL A 139 9.77 -2.45 -4.93
C VAL A 139 9.70 -1.88 -6.34
N GLU A 140 9.79 -2.75 -7.34
CA GLU A 140 9.61 -2.42 -8.74
C GLU A 140 8.30 -3.02 -9.25
N ILE A 141 7.38 -2.19 -9.76
CA ILE A 141 6.11 -2.63 -10.35
C ILE A 141 6.08 -2.20 -11.81
N ASP A 142 6.08 -3.16 -12.73
CA ASP A 142 6.10 -2.91 -14.18
C ASP A 142 7.21 -1.93 -14.64
N GLY A 143 8.36 -1.95 -13.97
CA GLY A 143 9.50 -1.06 -14.25
C GLY A 143 9.53 0.24 -13.45
N GLU A 144 8.50 0.55 -12.65
CA GLU A 144 8.48 1.70 -11.74
C GLU A 144 9.04 1.32 -10.36
N ILE A 145 10.17 1.91 -9.97
CA ILE A 145 10.85 1.63 -8.72
C ILE A 145 10.40 2.60 -7.62
N THR A 146 10.08 2.06 -6.44
CA THR A 146 9.83 2.79 -5.20
C THR A 146 10.78 2.29 -4.11
N SER A 147 11.55 3.20 -3.50
CA SER A 147 12.37 2.88 -2.32
C SER A 147 11.48 2.76 -1.07
N LEU A 148 11.81 1.77 -0.25
CA LEU A 148 11.23 1.49 1.06
C LEU A 148 12.22 1.75 2.20
N ASP A 149 13.34 2.45 1.96
CA ASP A 149 14.37 2.77 2.98
C ASP A 149 13.88 3.78 4.05
N SER A 150 12.60 4.14 4.02
CA SER A 150 11.96 4.94 5.05
C SER A 150 11.51 4.05 6.21
N PRO A 151 11.80 4.41 7.47
CA PRO A 151 11.30 3.69 8.64
C PRO A 151 9.79 3.55 8.71
N GLY A 152 9.05 4.40 7.99
CA GLY A 152 7.61 4.29 7.87
C GLY A 152 7.13 2.96 7.28
N TYR A 153 7.94 2.29 6.45
CA TYR A 153 7.59 1.01 5.82
C TYR A 153 7.83 -0.23 6.71
N VAL A 154 8.31 -0.03 7.94
CA VAL A 154 8.50 -1.10 8.90
C VAL A 154 7.33 -1.10 9.88
N GLY A 155 6.55 -2.17 9.91
CA GLY A 155 5.55 -2.45 10.94
C GLY A 155 6.16 -3.15 12.15
N GLY A 156 5.65 -2.86 13.34
CA GLY A 156 6.10 -3.42 14.63
C GLY A 156 7.08 -2.53 15.41
N PRO A 157 7.56 -2.99 16.59
CA PRO A 157 7.42 -4.35 17.11
C PRO A 157 5.96 -4.70 17.41
N VAL A 158 5.48 -5.84 16.91
CA VAL A 158 4.14 -6.36 17.20
C VAL A 158 4.24 -7.63 18.04
N PRO A 159 3.38 -7.83 19.05
CA PRO A 159 3.39 -9.04 19.86
C PRO A 159 3.07 -10.30 19.05
N THR A 160 3.74 -11.41 19.35
CA THR A 160 3.57 -12.72 18.69
C THR A 160 3.16 -13.81 19.69
N PRO A 161 1.97 -13.71 20.30
CA PRO A 161 1.55 -14.67 21.31
C PRO A 161 1.47 -16.09 20.73
N ASN A 162 2.03 -17.04 21.47
CA ASN A 162 2.13 -18.46 21.06
C ASN A 162 2.98 -18.70 19.82
N SER A 163 4.00 -17.87 19.58
CA SER A 163 4.95 -18.10 18.49
C SER A 163 5.56 -19.50 18.56
N PRO A 164 5.62 -20.26 17.45
CA PRO A 164 6.19 -21.61 17.44
C PRO A 164 7.71 -21.64 17.69
N ASP A 165 8.40 -20.51 17.50
CA ASP A 165 9.85 -20.37 17.75
C ASP A 165 10.18 -19.68 19.09
N GLY A 166 9.16 -19.31 19.87
CA GLY A 166 9.33 -18.66 21.18
C GLY A 166 9.55 -17.14 21.13
N SER A 167 9.54 -16.51 19.94
CA SER A 167 9.56 -15.04 19.85
C SER A 167 8.35 -14.38 20.54
N GLU A 168 8.61 -13.24 21.19
CA GLU A 168 7.60 -12.38 21.80
C GLU A 168 7.17 -11.25 20.88
N ASN A 169 8.03 -10.82 19.95
CA ASN A 169 7.78 -9.71 19.05
C ASN A 169 8.29 -9.96 17.62
N LEU A 170 7.65 -9.30 16.64
CA LEU A 170 8.06 -9.31 15.24
C LEU A 170 8.10 -7.89 14.66
N LEU A 171 9.07 -7.66 13.78
CA LEU A 171 9.13 -6.55 12.84
C LEU A 171 8.85 -7.06 11.43
N GLN A 172 8.11 -6.30 10.65
CA GLN A 172 7.75 -6.62 9.27
C GLN A 172 8.02 -5.42 8.37
N VAL A 173 8.97 -5.56 7.45
CA VAL A 173 9.09 -4.64 6.31
C VAL A 173 8.01 -5.01 5.29
N GLY A 174 7.20 -4.03 4.89
CA GLY A 174 6.12 -4.26 3.94
C GLY A 174 5.55 -2.97 3.37
N ALA A 175 4.75 -3.11 2.33
CA ALA A 175 4.13 -1.98 1.65
C ALA A 175 2.74 -2.32 1.13
N PHE A 176 1.85 -1.33 1.12
CA PHE A 176 0.59 -1.45 0.42
C PHE A 176 0.74 -1.05 -1.04
N VAL A 177 0.02 -1.73 -1.92
CA VAL A 177 -0.07 -1.36 -3.34
C VAL A 177 -1.53 -1.11 -3.68
N SER A 178 -1.78 0.04 -4.32
CA SER A 178 -3.09 0.32 -4.90
C SER A 178 -3.50 -0.74 -5.93
N PRO A 179 -4.80 -0.92 -6.23
CA PRO A 179 -5.22 -1.93 -7.18
C PRO A 179 -4.52 -1.79 -8.54
N LEU A 180 -4.05 -2.91 -9.07
CA LEU A 180 -3.46 -2.97 -10.40
C LEU A 180 -4.56 -2.86 -11.49
N LYS A 181 -4.14 -2.46 -12.69
CA LYS A 181 -5.01 -2.50 -13.87
C LYS A 181 -5.31 -3.95 -14.26
N LYS A 182 -6.29 -4.18 -15.14
CA LYS A 182 -6.50 -5.51 -15.72
C LYS A 182 -5.29 -5.90 -16.58
N GLY A 183 -4.79 -7.12 -16.41
CA GLY A 183 -3.62 -7.62 -17.14
C GLY A 183 -2.67 -8.46 -16.30
N THR A 184 -1.48 -8.71 -16.85
CA THR A 184 -0.38 -9.38 -16.14
C THR A 184 0.65 -8.32 -15.74
N HIS A 185 1.05 -8.35 -14.48
CA HIS A 185 1.97 -7.41 -13.87
C HIS A 185 3.18 -8.15 -13.28
N THR A 186 4.32 -7.47 -13.26
CA THR A 186 5.53 -7.96 -12.59
C THR A 186 5.81 -7.08 -11.38
N ILE A 187 6.03 -7.72 -10.24
CA ILE A 187 6.47 -7.06 -9.00
C ILE A 187 7.80 -7.68 -8.60
N ALA A 188 8.88 -6.89 -8.58
CA ALA A 188 10.14 -7.32 -8.01
C ALA A 188 10.38 -6.60 -6.67
N ILE A 189 10.96 -7.31 -5.70
CA ILE A 189 11.32 -6.76 -4.40
C ILE A 189 12.79 -7.06 -4.14
N ARG A 190 13.57 -6.05 -3.73
CA ARG A 190 15.03 -6.12 -3.51
C ARG A 190 15.42 -5.53 -2.16
N ALA A 191 16.46 -6.09 -1.54
CA ALA A 191 17.11 -5.54 -0.35
C ALA A 191 18.49 -6.13 -0.15
N VAL A 192 19.30 -5.40 0.60
CA VAL A 192 20.59 -5.83 1.12
C VAL A 192 20.57 -5.70 2.64
N PHE A 193 21.21 -6.66 3.31
CA PHE A 193 21.50 -6.66 4.74
C PHE A 193 22.99 -6.92 4.92
N ASP A 194 23.74 -5.93 5.37
CA ASP A 194 25.19 -6.02 5.55
C ASP A 194 25.69 -5.43 6.88
N GLY A 195 24.77 -5.25 7.84
CA GLY A 195 25.10 -4.74 9.17
C GLY A 195 25.94 -5.72 9.99
N GLU A 196 26.73 -5.19 10.91
CA GLU A 196 27.70 -5.94 11.71
C GLU A 196 27.02 -7.08 12.48
N ALA A 197 25.94 -6.79 13.23
CA ALA A 197 25.23 -7.82 13.99
C ALA A 197 24.62 -8.90 13.09
N PHE A 198 24.10 -8.51 11.92
CA PHE A 198 23.55 -9.46 10.95
C PHE A 198 24.64 -10.36 10.35
N VAL A 199 25.72 -9.76 9.86
CA VAL A 199 26.87 -10.48 9.28
C VAL A 199 27.49 -11.45 10.29
N ASP A 200 27.64 -11.02 11.54
CA ASP A 200 28.15 -11.87 12.62
C ASP A 200 27.23 -13.06 12.90
N ALA A 201 25.91 -12.86 12.84
CA ALA A 201 24.92 -13.90 13.10
C ALA A 201 24.77 -14.91 11.95
N VAL A 202 24.79 -14.45 10.69
CA VAL A 202 24.50 -15.30 9.52
C VAL A 202 25.73 -15.71 8.71
N GLY A 203 26.91 -15.15 9.03
CA GLY A 203 28.19 -15.50 8.42
C GLY A 203 28.55 -14.74 7.13
N GLY A 204 27.84 -13.64 6.83
CA GLY A 204 28.11 -12.81 5.65
C GLY A 204 26.98 -11.84 5.31
N PRO A 205 27.21 -10.91 4.37
CA PRO A 205 26.14 -10.05 3.87
C PRO A 205 25.11 -10.88 3.09
N PHE A 206 23.87 -10.41 3.11
CA PHE A 206 22.76 -11.03 2.40
C PHE A 206 22.15 -10.03 1.43
N ALA A 207 21.87 -10.48 0.20
CA ALA A 207 21.13 -9.71 -0.78
C ALA A 207 20.00 -10.59 -1.32
N ALA A 208 18.81 -10.03 -1.45
CA ALA A 208 17.64 -10.73 -1.97
C ALA A 208 17.05 -9.98 -3.16
N GLU A 209 16.61 -10.74 -4.16
CA GLU A 209 15.68 -10.30 -5.18
C GLU A 209 14.61 -11.39 -5.32
N ILE A 210 13.34 -11.01 -5.21
CA ILE A 210 12.21 -11.91 -5.44
C ILE A 210 11.28 -11.26 -6.45
N VAL A 211 10.91 -12.03 -7.48
CA VAL A 211 10.02 -11.58 -8.55
C VAL A 211 8.70 -12.34 -8.47
N TYR A 212 7.61 -11.59 -8.49
CA TYR A 212 6.23 -12.08 -8.48
C TYR A 212 5.54 -11.72 -9.79
N THR A 213 4.63 -12.60 -10.21
CA THR A 213 3.67 -12.32 -11.28
C THR A 213 2.29 -12.12 -10.66
N VAL A 214 1.62 -11.01 -10.99
CA VAL A 214 0.23 -10.77 -10.57
C VAL A 214 -0.68 -10.68 -11.79
N ILE A 215 -1.70 -11.52 -11.84
CA ILE A 215 -2.69 -11.57 -12.91
C ILE A 215 -4.00 -10.99 -12.39
N VAL A 216 -4.48 -9.93 -13.03
CA VAL A 216 -5.74 -9.27 -12.72
C VAL A 216 -6.75 -9.61 -13.81
N GLU A 217 -7.80 -10.36 -13.46
CA GLU A 217 -8.79 -10.92 -14.40
C GLU A 217 -9.93 -10.00 -14.81
#